data_AF-A0AAP5HHK3-F1
#
_entry.id   AF-A0AAP5HHK3-F1
#
_cell.length_a   1.000
_cell.length_b   1.000
_cell.length_c   1.000
_cell.angle_alpha   90.00
_cell.angle_beta   90.00
_cell.angle_gamma   90.00
#
_symmetry.space_group_name_H-M   'P 1'
#
loop_
_entity.id
_entity.type
_entity.pdbx_description
1 polymer ?
#
loop_
_entity_poly.entity_id
_entity_poly.type
_entity_poly.pdbx_seq_one_letter_code
_entity_poly.pdbx_strand_id
1 'polypeptide(L)'
;MGGRREFTRSQKVAMLKRAMDERGCIRCEGCGLNVSGKVVEFDHVIPEALILDKTRELSIEDGRVLGRDCCHRAPGAKTARDLAAIAEAKRREARHLGIRPLLSRGFQRPSPQMRASRPLAKPAAWRRDDQ
;
A
#
# COMPACT_ATOMS: atom_id res chain seq x y z
N MET A 1 9.14 -16.51 -1.29
CA MET A 1 8.79 -15.07 -1.22
C MET A 1 8.88 -14.63 0.23
N GLY A 2 10.02 -14.07 0.63
CA GLY A 2 10.16 -13.52 1.99
C GLY A 2 9.22 -12.33 2.17
N GLY A 3 8.43 -12.34 3.24
CA GLY A 3 7.53 -11.26 3.60
C GLY A 3 8.27 -9.91 3.74
N ARG A 4 7.50 -8.82 3.71
CA ARG A 4 8.04 -7.47 3.96
C ARG A 4 8.63 -7.45 5.37
N ARG A 5 9.90 -7.10 5.51
CA ARG A 5 10.53 -6.94 6.82
C ARG A 5 9.90 -5.74 7.53
N GLU A 6 9.74 -5.85 8.84
CA GLU A 6 9.20 -4.78 9.67
C GLU A 6 10.26 -4.27 10.64
N PHE A 7 10.24 -2.97 10.92
CA PHE A 7 11.06 -2.38 11.98
C PHE A 7 10.64 -2.93 13.35
N THR A 8 11.64 -3.25 14.18
CA THR A 8 11.42 -3.68 15.56
C THR A 8 10.85 -2.54 16.41
N ARG A 9 10.27 -2.88 17.57
CA ARG A 9 9.72 -1.85 18.48
C ARG A 9 10.79 -0.85 18.94
N SER A 10 12.01 -1.31 19.23
CA SER A 10 13.13 -0.45 19.62
C SER A 10 13.50 0.52 18.50
N GLN A 11 13.56 0.04 17.26
CA GLN A 11 13.80 0.87 16.08
C GLN A 11 12.70 1.92 15.89
N LYS A 12 11.42 1.53 15.99
CA LYS A 12 10.28 2.45 15.89
C LYS A 12 10.34 3.57 16.95
N VAL A 13 10.71 3.24 18.18
CA VAL A 13 10.89 4.24 19.25
C VAL A 13 12.06 5.18 18.95
N ALA A 14 13.19 4.65 18.47
CA ALA A 14 14.33 5.48 18.09
C ALA A 14 14.00 6.43 16.92
N MET A 15 13.26 5.94 15.91
CA MET A 15 12.76 6.75 14.81
C MET A 15 11.82 7.86 15.28
N LEU A 16 10.90 7.55 16.21
CA LEU A 16 10.02 8.57 16.79
C LEU A 16 10.80 9.65 17.55
N LYS A 17 11.81 9.25 18.33
CA LYS A 17 12.69 10.20 19.03
C LYS A 17 13.45 11.09 18.06
N ARG A 18 13.94 10.52 16.95
CA ARG A 18 14.60 11.28 15.87
C ARG A 18 13.67 12.30 15.23
N ALA A 19 12.41 11.93 15.02
CA ALA A 19 11.39 12.79 14.42
C ALA A 19 10.79 13.82 15.39
N MET A 20 11.21 13.84 16.66
CA MET A 20 10.66 14.71 17.69
C MET A 20 11.49 15.99 17.82
N ASP A 21 10.83 17.14 17.84
CA ASP A 21 11.44 18.44 18.14
C ASP A 21 11.76 18.62 19.62
N GLU A 22 12.55 19.66 19.94
CA GLU A 22 12.80 20.16 21.31
C GLU A 22 11.52 20.42 22.12
N ARG A 23 10.40 20.71 21.45
CA ARG A 23 9.08 20.95 22.07
C ARG A 23 8.26 19.67 22.29
N GLY A 24 8.82 18.49 22.03
CA GLY A 24 8.12 17.21 22.13
C GLY A 24 7.10 16.95 21.01
N CYS A 25 7.16 17.73 19.92
CA CYS A 25 6.26 17.56 18.79
C CYS A 25 6.85 16.60 17.75
N ILE A 26 6.07 15.63 17.28
CA ILE A 26 6.48 14.68 16.24
C ILE A 26 6.29 15.35 14.89
N ARG A 27 7.37 15.50 14.11
CA ARG A 27 7.33 16.00 12.75
C ARG A 27 7.37 14.87 11.73
N CYS A 28 6.60 15.03 10.66
CA CYS A 28 6.73 14.19 9.49
C CYS A 28 8.09 14.45 8.82
N GLU A 29 8.92 13.43 8.66
CA GLU A 29 10.25 13.57 8.01
C GLU A 29 10.16 13.80 6.49
N GLY A 30 8.95 13.71 5.91
CA GLY A 30 8.72 14.00 4.49
C GLY A 30 8.42 15.47 4.19
N CYS A 31 7.64 16.14 5.05
CA CYS A 31 7.17 17.51 4.80
C CYS A 31 7.37 18.48 5.98
N GLY A 32 7.85 18.01 7.13
CA GLY A 32 8.07 18.83 8.33
C GLY A 32 6.79 19.23 9.10
N LEU A 33 5.62 18.77 8.65
CA LEU A 33 4.34 19.05 9.31
C LEU A 33 4.29 18.38 10.69
N ASN A 34 3.74 19.10 11.67
CA ASN A 34 3.47 18.53 12.99
C ASN A 34 2.35 17.47 12.88
N VAL A 35 2.70 16.23 13.23
CA VAL A 35 1.81 15.07 13.23
C VAL A 35 1.60 14.52 14.65
N SER A 36 1.98 15.27 15.68
CA SER A 36 1.62 14.95 17.07
C SER A 36 0.12 14.72 17.21
N GLY A 37 -0.25 13.61 17.85
CA GLY A 37 -1.65 13.20 18.05
C GLY A 37 -2.35 12.65 16.80
N LYS A 38 -1.68 12.60 15.64
CA LYS A 38 -2.20 11.99 14.41
C LYS A 38 -1.59 10.60 14.21
N VAL A 39 -2.19 9.83 13.29
CA VAL A 39 -1.67 8.51 12.91
C VAL A 39 -0.39 8.68 12.11
N VAL A 40 0.70 8.11 12.64
CA VAL A 40 2.01 8.04 11.98
C VAL A 40 2.27 6.61 11.48
N GLU A 41 2.88 6.49 10.32
CA GLU A 41 3.31 5.22 9.75
C GLU A 41 4.84 5.22 9.59
N PHE A 42 5.47 4.08 9.88
CA PHE A 42 6.90 3.86 9.71
C PHE A 42 7.12 3.19 8.36
N ASP A 43 7.76 3.89 7.44
CA ASP A 43 7.94 3.40 6.08
C ASP A 43 9.41 3.38 5.68
N HIS A 44 9.77 2.46 4.79
CA HIS A 44 11.14 2.27 4.33
C HIS A 44 11.51 3.34 3.32
N VAL A 45 12.69 3.96 3.41
CA VAL A 45 13.17 4.96 2.45
C VAL A 45 13.20 4.38 1.04
N ILE A 46 13.82 3.20 0.91
CA ILE A 46 13.77 2.38 -0.30
C ILE A 46 12.71 1.31 -0.09
N PRO A 47 11.74 1.16 -1.02
CA PRO A 47 10.74 0.11 -0.91
C PRO A 47 11.40 -1.26 -0.82
N GLU A 48 11.02 -2.06 0.18
CA GLU A 48 11.58 -3.40 0.42
C GLU A 48 11.44 -4.34 -0.80
N ALA A 49 10.47 -4.09 -1.68
CA ALA A 49 10.32 -4.84 -2.93
C ALA A 49 11.44 -4.58 -3.96
N LEU A 50 12.22 -3.51 -3.78
CA LEU A 50 13.37 -3.16 -4.62
C LEU A 50 14.71 -3.57 -3.97
N ILE A 51 14.70 -4.01 -2.71
CA ILE A 51 15.91 -4.46 -2.02
C ILE A 51 16.16 -5.94 -2.37
N LEU A 52 17.26 -6.18 -3.09
CA LEU A 52 17.69 -7.53 -3.50
C LEU A 52 18.38 -8.26 -2.36
N ASP A 53 19.29 -7.58 -1.66
CA ASP A 53 20.02 -8.15 -0.53
C ASP A 53 19.25 -7.94 0.78
N LYS A 54 18.66 -9.03 1.27
CA LYS A 54 17.89 -9.05 2.53
C LYS A 54 18.68 -9.63 3.70
N THR A 55 19.96 -9.96 3.50
CA THR A 55 20.83 -10.48 4.56
C THR A 55 21.24 -9.38 5.54
N ARG A 56 21.33 -8.14 5.06
CA ARG A 56 21.59 -6.97 5.90
C ARG A 56 20.39 -6.69 6.80
N GLU A 57 20.65 -6.50 8.09
CA GLU A 57 19.64 -6.09 9.06
C GLU A 57 19.08 -4.70 8.72
N LEU A 58 17.80 -4.47 9.06
CA LEU A 58 17.18 -3.16 8.91
C LEU A 58 17.79 -2.19 9.91
N SER A 59 18.29 -1.05 9.43
CA SER A 59 18.73 0.06 10.27
C SER A 59 17.62 1.10 10.47
N ILE A 60 17.77 1.92 11.50
CA ILE A 60 16.92 3.10 11.77
C ILE A 60 17.01 4.12 10.61
N GLU A 61 18.15 4.15 9.92
CA GLU A 61 18.39 5.02 8.76
C GLU A 61 17.59 4.59 7.52
N ASP A 62 17.25 3.30 7.43
CA ASP A 62 16.48 2.75 6.32
C ASP A 62 14.98 3.07 6.43
N GLY A 63 14.54 3.63 7.58
CA GLY A 63 13.16 3.99 7.85
C GLY A 63 12.96 5.50 7.96
N ARG A 64 11.72 5.95 7.67
CA ARG A 64 11.22 7.30 7.96
C ARG A 64 9.90 7.28 8.70
N VAL A 65 9.68 8.30 9.52
CA VAL A 65 8.40 8.57 10.19
C VAL A 65 7.58 9.52 9.31
N LEU A 66 6.46 9.03 8.79
CA LEU A 66 5.60 9.79 7.90
C LEU A 66 4.19 9.90 8.49
N GLY A 67 3.58 11.07 8.39
CA GLY A 67 2.16 11.21 8.67
C GLY A 67 1.33 10.46 7.63
N ARG A 68 0.34 9.70 8.08
CA ARG A 68 -0.55 8.90 7.23
C ARG A 68 -1.16 9.74 6.10
N ASP A 69 -1.76 10.87 6.47
CA ASP A 69 -2.57 11.68 5.57
C ASP A 69 -1.77 12.72 4.77
N CYS A 70 -0.48 12.93 5.10
CA CYS A 70 0.35 13.93 4.42
C CYS A 70 1.34 13.33 3.43
N CYS A 71 2.19 12.39 3.86
CA CYS A 71 3.30 11.89 3.04
C CYS A 71 3.27 10.39 2.80
N HIS A 72 2.45 9.65 3.54
CA HIS A 72 2.34 8.20 3.34
C HIS A 72 1.25 7.83 2.31
N ARG A 73 0.00 8.24 2.54
CA ARG A 73 -1.19 7.83 1.75
C ARG A 73 -1.82 8.93 0.91
N ALA A 74 -1.35 10.17 0.98
CA ALA A 74 -1.89 11.24 0.15
C ALA A 74 -1.71 10.93 -1.35
N PRO A 75 -2.56 11.50 -2.23
CA PRO A 75 -2.41 11.38 -3.67
C PRO A 75 -1.02 11.81 -4.13
N GLY A 76 -0.33 10.95 -4.89
CA GLY A 76 1.04 11.22 -5.34
C GLY A 76 2.10 11.19 -4.24
N ALA A 77 1.76 10.71 -3.04
CA ALA A 77 2.71 10.54 -1.93
C ALA A 77 3.51 9.24 -2.07
N LYS A 78 4.25 8.89 -1.01
CA LYS A 78 5.23 7.80 -1.04
C LYS A 78 4.64 6.47 -1.51
N THR A 79 3.51 6.03 -0.95
CA THR A 79 2.90 4.73 -1.33
C THR A 79 2.61 4.67 -2.83
N ALA A 80 2.04 5.74 -3.41
CA ALA A 80 1.70 5.77 -4.83
C ALA A 80 2.96 5.76 -5.72
N ARG A 81 3.99 6.51 -5.33
CA ARG A 81 5.28 6.57 -6.04
C ARG A 81 6.00 5.22 -6.00
N ASP A 82 6.02 4.58 -4.85
CA ASP A 82 6.68 3.28 -4.67
C ASP A 82 5.98 2.19 -5.48
N LEU A 83 4.66 2.16 -5.48
CA LEU A 83 3.90 1.22 -6.30
C LEU A 83 4.20 1.41 -7.80
N ALA A 84 4.31 2.65 -8.26
CA ALA A 84 4.67 2.96 -9.63
C ALA A 84 6.11 2.48 -9.96
N ALA A 85 7.07 2.75 -9.08
CA ALA A 85 8.46 2.34 -9.24
C ALA A 85 8.62 0.81 -9.22
N ILE A 86 7.95 0.11 -8.31
CA ILE A 86 7.93 -1.36 -8.23
C ILE A 86 7.33 -1.95 -9.51
N ALA A 87 6.21 -1.40 -9.99
CA ALA A 87 5.58 -1.86 -11.21
C ALA A 87 6.51 -1.67 -12.42
N GLU A 88 7.24 -0.56 -12.47
CA GLU A 88 8.23 -0.31 -13.51
C GLU A 88 9.41 -1.28 -13.44
N ALA A 89 9.99 -1.51 -12.27
CA ALA A 89 11.08 -2.45 -12.07
C ALA A 89 10.69 -3.85 -12.55
N LYS A 90 9.51 -4.34 -12.16
CA LYS A 90 8.95 -5.62 -12.62
C LYS A 90 8.77 -5.68 -14.14
N ARG A 91 8.30 -4.59 -14.77
CA ARG A 91 8.17 -4.53 -16.24
C ARG A 91 9.52 -4.61 -16.94
N ARG A 92 10.54 -3.92 -16.41
CA ARG A 92 11.91 -3.95 -16.96
C ARG A 92 12.53 -5.33 -16.81
N GLU A 93 12.39 -5.95 -15.64
CA GLU A 93 12.84 -7.32 -15.38
C GLU A 93 12.16 -8.32 -16.33
N ALA A 94 10.84 -8.25 -16.48
CA ALA A 94 10.10 -9.11 -17.40
C ALA A 94 10.61 -8.95 -18.85
N ARG A 95 10.85 -7.71 -19.30
CA ARG A 95 11.41 -7.46 -20.63
C ARG A 95 12.81 -8.05 -20.79
N HIS A 96 13.67 -7.89 -19.79
CA HIS A 96 15.03 -8.46 -19.79
C HIS A 96 15.01 -9.99 -19.87
N LEU A 97 14.06 -10.64 -19.18
CA LEU A 97 13.86 -12.08 -19.22
C LEU A 97 13.08 -12.57 -20.45
N GLY A 98 12.70 -11.68 -21.38
CA GLY A 98 11.94 -12.02 -22.58
C GLY A 98 10.47 -12.37 -22.32
N ILE A 99 9.96 -12.14 -21.11
CA ILE A 99 8.57 -12.43 -20.73
C ILE A 99 7.66 -11.38 -21.39
N ARG A 100 6.77 -11.84 -22.26
CA ARG A 100 5.76 -10.99 -22.92
C ARG A 100 4.46 -11.00 -22.12
N PRO A 101 3.77 -9.86 -21.97
CA PRO A 101 2.46 -9.84 -21.33
C PRO A 101 1.48 -10.68 -22.13
N LEU A 102 0.77 -11.58 -21.45
CA LEU A 102 -0.34 -12.31 -22.04
C LEU A 102 -1.49 -11.33 -22.28
N LEU A 103 -1.57 -10.81 -23.50
CA LEU A 103 -2.72 -10.05 -23.97
C LEU A 103 -3.86 -11.05 -24.25
N SER A 104 -4.72 -11.29 -23.26
CA SER A 104 -5.97 -11.98 -23.53
C SER A 104 -6.87 -11.05 -24.36
N ARG A 105 -7.67 -11.61 -25.28
CA ARG A 105 -8.65 -10.85 -26.09
C ARG A 105 -9.80 -10.23 -25.26
N GLY A 106 -9.70 -10.27 -23.93
CA GLY A 106 -10.78 -9.96 -23.01
C GLY A 106 -11.86 -11.05 -23.03
N PHE A 107 -12.66 -11.09 -21.97
CA PHE A 107 -13.94 -11.80 -22.01
C PHE A 107 -14.99 -10.82 -22.55
N GLN A 108 -15.77 -11.22 -23.56
CA GLN A 108 -16.90 -10.40 -24.00
C GLN A 108 -17.89 -10.28 -22.83
N ARG A 109 -18.10 -9.06 -22.33
CA ARG A 109 -19.11 -8.84 -21.29
C ARG A 109 -20.47 -9.19 -21.90
N PRO A 110 -21.25 -10.12 -21.32
CA PRO A 110 -22.60 -10.36 -21.76
C PRO A 110 -23.43 -9.09 -21.56
N SER A 111 -24.43 -8.88 -22.42
CA SER A 111 -25.41 -7.80 -22.25
C SER A 111 -26.07 -7.89 -20.86
N PRO A 112 -26.41 -6.78 -20.21
CA PRO A 112 -27.10 -6.79 -18.92
C PRO A 112 -28.35 -7.68 -18.97
N GLN A 113 -28.41 -8.65 -18.06
CA GLN A 113 -29.58 -9.52 -17.95
C GLN A 113 -30.68 -8.78 -17.16
N MET A 114 -31.68 -8.25 -17.88
CA MET A 114 -32.78 -7.48 -17.30
C MET A 114 -33.89 -8.36 -16.67
N ARG A 115 -33.79 -9.69 -16.81
CA ARG A 115 -34.78 -10.66 -16.32
C ARG A 115 -34.10 -11.92 -15.82
N ALA A 116 -34.53 -12.45 -14.69
CA ALA A 116 -34.02 -13.71 -14.15
C ALA A 116 -34.14 -14.84 -15.19
N SER A 117 -33.07 -15.63 -15.36
CA SER A 117 -33.03 -16.77 -16.30
C SER A 117 -33.96 -17.92 -15.90
N ARG A 118 -34.38 -17.95 -14.64
CA ARG A 118 -35.26 -18.98 -14.08
C ARG A 118 -36.27 -18.34 -13.12
N PRO A 119 -37.51 -18.86 -13.06
CA PRO A 119 -38.46 -18.41 -12.06
C PRO A 119 -37.89 -18.65 -10.66
N LEU A 120 -38.00 -17.65 -9.79
CA LEU A 120 -37.65 -17.78 -8.38
C LEU A 120 -38.65 -18.76 -7.74
N ALA A 121 -38.21 -19.99 -7.46
CA ALA A 121 -39.06 -21.02 -6.85
C ALA A 121 -39.51 -20.66 -5.42
N LYS A 122 -38.84 -19.69 -4.78
CA LYS A 122 -39.20 -19.14 -3.49
C LYS A 122 -39.14 -17.62 -3.58
N PRO A 123 -40.17 -16.88 -3.12
CA PRO A 123 -40.06 -15.44 -2.98
C PRO A 123 -38.89 -15.12 -2.04
N ALA A 124 -38.21 -14.01 -2.31
CA ALA A 124 -37.08 -13.60 -1.49
C ALA A 124 -37.58 -13.36 -0.06
N ALA A 125 -36.96 -14.03 0.92
CA ALA A 125 -37.42 -14.06 2.31
C ALA A 125 -37.57 -12.69 3.01
N TRP A 126 -37.08 -11.62 2.37
CA TRP A 126 -37.18 -10.23 2.84
C TRP A 126 -38.38 -9.46 2.25
N ARG A 127 -39.09 -9.98 1.25
CA ARG A 127 -40.40 -9.43 0.85
C ARG A 127 -41.45 -9.99 1.80
N ARG A 128 -42.00 -9.14 2.65
CA ARG A 128 -43.31 -9.35 3.26
C ARG A 128 -44.36 -8.88 2.27
N ASP A 129 -45.08 -9.81 1.66
CA ASP A 129 -46.29 -9.49 0.91
C ASP A 129 -47.46 -9.39 1.92
N ASP A 130 -47.37 -8.44 2.86
CA ASP A 130 -48.46 -8.12 3.78
C ASP A 130 -49.24 -6.92 3.21
N GLN A 131 -50.24 -7.21 2.36
CA GLN A 131 -51.42 -6.38 2.12
C GLN A 131 -52.66 -7.21 2.44
#